data_AF-A0A8H4S0C4-F1
#
_entry.id   AF-A0A8H4S0C4-F1
#
_cell.length_a   1.000
_cell.length_b   1.000
_cell.length_c   1.000
_cell.angle_alpha   90.00
_cell.angle_beta   90.00
_cell.angle_gamma   90.00
#
_symmetry.space_group_name_H-M   'P 1'
#
loop_
_entity.id
_entity.type
_entity.pdbx_description
1 polymer ?
#
loop_
_entity_poly.entity_id
_entity_poly.type
_entity_poly.pdbx_seq_one_letter_code
_entity_poly.pdbx_strand_id
1 'polypeptide(L)'
;MASEHQKPQTGEEESGWGGDFDPFADPEERRVLFAAFDSFRQYRRTAHMNTTHRRRQAFYALPSAHWQMLSEPPFSILDNFNKVDDAIDTNADIADAILALGLQSFGLSANPDSTDPTQNWHDIATSSDVNKAHSTIRQFYRDWSAEGRPEREVCYDPVLQALNEEFKIRRDNGEEIRVLVPGAGLGRLVFEICMAGYDAEGNEISYHQLLASSWVLNHTDGPAKHALHPFALHFSNLQSRAQQLQQVMIPDVHPGFAMQEAASTGRRLGAMSMSAADFTVLYTQPSNHETFDAVTTVFFIDTAPNLIRYIETIRHSLKPNGLWINVGPLLWHFDDGHSRKGSGSEYEGGWDWRAGQCGVIRG
;
A
#
# COMPACT_ATOMS: atom_id res chain seq x y z
N MET A 1 -16.09 19.09 -54.98
CA MET A 1 -14.77 18.62 -54.51
C MET A 1 -14.63 19.04 -53.06
N ALA A 2 -14.15 18.11 -52.23
CA ALA A 2 -14.39 18.02 -50.80
C ALA A 2 -13.79 19.18 -49.98
N SER A 3 -14.52 19.61 -48.96
CA SER A 3 -14.01 20.33 -47.79
C SER A 3 -13.73 19.27 -46.73
N GLU A 4 -12.45 19.03 -46.43
CA GLU A 4 -12.03 18.17 -45.32
C GLU A 4 -12.00 18.99 -44.04
N HIS A 5 -12.80 18.54 -43.06
CA HIS A 5 -12.73 18.97 -41.67
C HIS A 5 -11.45 18.43 -41.02
N GLN A 6 -10.63 19.31 -40.46
CA GLN A 6 -9.61 18.95 -39.48
C GLN A 6 -10.30 18.41 -38.22
N LYS A 7 -10.02 17.15 -37.88
CA LYS A 7 -10.27 16.59 -36.55
C LYS A 7 -9.19 17.10 -35.58
N PRO A 8 -9.55 17.46 -34.34
CA PRO A 8 -8.58 17.82 -33.31
C PRO A 8 -7.80 16.58 -32.86
N GLN A 9 -6.49 16.73 -32.69
CA GLN A 9 -5.61 15.76 -32.06
C GLN A 9 -6.07 15.53 -30.62
N THR A 10 -6.51 14.31 -30.32
CA THR A 10 -6.70 13.84 -28.94
C THR A 10 -5.31 13.63 -28.35
N GLY A 11 -4.99 14.37 -27.29
CA GLY A 11 -3.79 14.14 -26.51
C GLY A 11 -3.81 12.72 -25.96
N GLU A 12 -2.71 12.01 -26.12
CA GLU A 12 -2.45 10.79 -25.37
C GLU A 12 -2.44 11.17 -23.89
N GLU A 13 -3.41 10.66 -23.13
CA GLU A 13 -3.33 10.68 -21.68
C GLU A 13 -2.12 9.82 -21.31
N GLU A 14 -1.01 10.45 -20.92
CA GLU A 14 0.11 9.75 -20.30
C GLU A 14 -0.46 8.95 -19.13
N SER A 15 -0.39 7.61 -19.22
CA SER A 15 -0.85 6.75 -18.15
C SER A 15 -0.05 7.11 -16.88
N GLY A 16 -0.72 7.24 -15.73
CA GLY A 16 -0.04 7.55 -14.45
C GLY A 16 0.97 6.48 -14.00
N TRP A 17 1.16 5.43 -14.80
CA TRP A 17 2.10 4.31 -14.63
C TRP A 17 3.07 4.20 -15.82
N GLY A 18 3.21 5.26 -16.63
CA GLY A 18 3.99 5.31 -17.87
C GLY A 18 5.51 5.28 -17.70
N GLY A 19 6.04 4.25 -17.04
CA GLY A 19 7.46 3.88 -17.10
C GLY A 19 7.73 2.78 -18.15
N ASP A 20 9.00 2.40 -18.34
CA ASP A 20 9.41 1.30 -19.23
C ASP A 20 8.90 -0.10 -18.79
N PHE A 21 8.18 -0.19 -17.68
CA PHE A 21 7.71 -1.42 -17.09
C PHE A 21 6.26 -1.71 -17.48
N ASP A 22 6.05 -2.74 -18.28
CA ASP A 22 4.74 -3.25 -18.66
C ASP A 22 4.37 -4.48 -17.81
N PRO A 23 3.47 -4.36 -16.81
CA PRO A 23 3.07 -5.49 -15.99
C PRO A 23 2.23 -6.52 -16.74
N PHE A 24 1.78 -6.23 -17.96
CA PHE A 24 1.10 -7.20 -18.82
C PHE A 24 2.07 -8.11 -19.59
N ALA A 25 3.35 -7.73 -19.68
CA ALA A 25 4.36 -8.47 -20.43
C ALA A 25 4.79 -9.77 -19.72
N ASP A 26 4.81 -9.78 -18.39
CA ASP A 26 5.06 -10.98 -17.58
C ASP A 26 3.72 -11.58 -17.08
N PRO A 27 3.39 -12.83 -17.47
CA PRO A 27 2.17 -13.48 -17.00
C PRO A 27 2.03 -13.57 -15.47
N GLU A 28 3.13 -13.72 -14.73
CA GLU A 28 3.08 -13.81 -13.27
C GLU A 28 2.81 -12.43 -12.66
N GLU A 29 3.49 -11.40 -13.15
CA GLU A 29 3.26 -10.02 -12.72
C GLU A 29 1.81 -9.58 -12.98
N ARG A 30 1.30 -9.87 -14.18
CA ARG A 30 -0.11 -9.62 -14.54
C ARG A 30 -1.05 -10.32 -13.58
N ARG A 31 -0.77 -11.56 -13.21
CA ARG A 31 -1.60 -12.34 -12.28
C ARG A 31 -1.63 -11.68 -10.90
N VAL A 32 -0.51 -11.17 -10.41
CA VAL A 32 -0.44 -10.48 -9.10
C VAL A 32 -1.19 -9.14 -9.14
N LEU A 33 -1.05 -8.37 -10.23
CA LEU A 33 -1.81 -7.14 -10.45
C LEU A 33 -3.33 -7.43 -10.48
N PHE A 34 -3.76 -8.45 -11.23
CA PHE A 34 -5.16 -8.85 -11.32
C PHE A 34 -5.71 -9.33 -9.98
N ALA A 35 -4.91 -10.09 -9.21
CA ALA A 35 -5.28 -10.48 -7.86
C ALA A 35 -5.51 -9.26 -6.94
N ALA A 36 -4.76 -8.18 -7.11
CA ALA A 36 -4.97 -6.94 -6.36
C ALA A 36 -6.26 -6.22 -6.76
N PHE A 37 -6.58 -6.14 -8.06
CA PHE A 37 -7.87 -5.58 -8.49
C PHE A 37 -9.05 -6.38 -7.98
N ASP A 38 -8.99 -7.70 -8.14
CA ASP A 38 -10.06 -8.58 -7.71
C ASP A 38 -10.22 -8.60 -6.18
N SER A 39 -9.13 -8.46 -5.42
CA SER A 39 -9.21 -8.40 -3.96
C SER A 39 -9.93 -7.12 -3.49
N PHE A 40 -9.68 -5.97 -4.11
CA PHE A 40 -10.43 -4.74 -3.86
C PHE A 40 -11.90 -4.87 -4.28
N ARG A 41 -12.19 -5.45 -5.47
CA ARG A 41 -13.57 -5.75 -5.91
C ARG A 41 -14.32 -6.60 -4.90
N GLN A 42 -13.63 -7.59 -4.32
CA GLN A 42 -14.20 -8.51 -3.36
C GLN A 42 -14.28 -7.94 -1.93
N TYR A 43 -13.71 -6.77 -1.64
CA TYR A 43 -13.62 -6.20 -0.29
C TYR A 43 -14.99 -6.15 0.40
N ARG A 44 -15.97 -5.47 -0.21
CA ARG A 44 -17.32 -5.27 0.38
C ARG A 44 -17.97 -6.60 0.76
N ARG A 45 -18.07 -7.50 -0.23
CA ARG A 45 -18.67 -8.83 -0.06
C ARG A 45 -17.96 -9.63 1.04
N THR A 46 -16.64 -9.71 0.99
CA THR A 46 -15.86 -10.52 1.93
C THR A 46 -15.86 -9.94 3.34
N ALA A 47 -15.86 -8.60 3.47
CA ALA A 47 -15.97 -7.88 4.73
C ALA A 47 -17.28 -8.25 5.46
N HIS A 48 -18.44 -8.09 4.80
CA HIS A 48 -19.73 -8.46 5.40
C HIS A 48 -19.78 -9.95 5.73
N MET A 49 -19.32 -10.80 4.81
CA MET A 49 -19.40 -12.24 4.97
C MET A 49 -18.60 -12.73 6.18
N ASN A 50 -17.36 -12.29 6.30
CA ASN A 50 -16.44 -12.74 7.35
C ASN A 50 -16.69 -12.04 8.69
N THR A 51 -17.25 -10.83 8.66
CA THR A 51 -17.42 -10.00 9.85
C THR A 51 -18.79 -10.16 10.45
N THR A 52 -19.86 -9.79 9.75
CA THR A 52 -21.18 -9.66 10.37
C THR A 52 -22.09 -10.84 10.05
N HIS A 53 -22.06 -11.38 8.82
CA HIS A 53 -22.95 -12.47 8.43
C HIS A 53 -22.73 -13.74 9.25
N ARG A 54 -21.49 -14.25 9.33
CA ARG A 54 -21.18 -15.43 10.15
C ARG A 54 -21.53 -15.22 11.62
N ARG A 55 -21.35 -14.00 12.13
CA ARG A 55 -21.71 -13.65 13.51
C ARG A 55 -23.23 -13.63 13.72
N ARG A 56 -24.01 -13.16 12.75
CA ARG A 56 -25.48 -13.26 12.76
C ARG A 56 -25.95 -14.71 12.74
N GLN A 57 -25.35 -15.56 11.89
CA GLN A 57 -25.68 -16.99 11.87
C GLN A 57 -25.44 -17.64 13.24
N ALA A 58 -24.27 -17.39 13.85
CA ALA A 58 -23.96 -17.87 15.18
C ALA A 58 -24.92 -17.30 16.24
N PHE A 59 -25.30 -16.02 16.11
CA PHE A 59 -26.24 -15.35 17.01
C PHE A 59 -27.64 -15.97 16.98
N TYR A 60 -28.17 -16.27 15.78
CA TYR A 60 -29.48 -16.90 15.61
C TYR A 60 -29.49 -18.38 16.02
N ALA A 61 -28.32 -19.02 16.11
CA ALA A 61 -28.18 -20.37 16.64
C ALA A 61 -28.17 -20.44 18.18
N LEU A 62 -28.18 -19.29 18.87
CA LEU A 62 -28.23 -19.25 20.34
C LEU A 62 -29.60 -19.71 20.87
N PRO A 63 -29.66 -20.28 22.10
CA PRO A 63 -30.92 -20.49 22.81
C PRO A 63 -31.71 -19.18 22.95
N SER A 64 -33.04 -19.25 22.90
CA SER A 64 -33.92 -18.07 22.89
C SER A 64 -33.64 -17.09 24.03
N ALA A 65 -33.36 -17.59 25.24
CA ALA A 65 -33.04 -16.76 26.39
C ALA A 65 -31.74 -15.93 26.20
N HIS A 66 -30.72 -16.50 25.55
CA HIS A 66 -29.47 -15.79 25.28
C HIS A 66 -29.64 -14.78 24.14
N TRP A 67 -30.36 -15.17 23.09
CA TRP A 67 -30.67 -14.27 21.97
C TRP A 67 -31.48 -13.05 22.43
N GLN A 68 -32.50 -13.23 23.28
CA GLN A 68 -33.27 -12.14 23.88
C GLN A 68 -32.39 -11.21 24.72
N MET A 69 -31.59 -11.78 25.63
CA MET A 69 -30.66 -11.02 26.48
C MET A 69 -29.72 -10.12 25.67
N LEU A 70 -29.31 -10.56 24.48
CA LEU A 70 -28.34 -9.84 23.64
C LEU A 70 -29.00 -8.94 22.57
N SER A 71 -30.34 -8.93 22.49
CA SER A 71 -31.14 -8.13 21.54
C SER A 71 -31.98 -7.05 22.23
N GLU A 72 -31.97 -6.97 23.56
CA GLU A 72 -32.77 -6.03 24.35
C GLU A 72 -31.90 -4.97 25.04
N PRO A 73 -32.43 -3.76 25.33
CA PRO A 73 -31.69 -2.72 26.05
C PRO A 73 -31.04 -3.24 27.35
N PRO A 74 -29.84 -2.75 27.71
CA PRO A 74 -29.21 -1.51 27.24
C PRO A 74 -28.29 -1.66 26.02
N PHE A 75 -28.16 -2.84 25.41
CA PHE A 75 -27.34 -3.04 24.21
C PHE A 75 -27.98 -4.03 23.24
N SER A 76 -27.80 -3.81 21.93
CA SER A 76 -28.29 -4.74 20.90
C SER A 76 -27.13 -5.17 20.02
N ILE A 77 -26.85 -6.48 20.02
CA ILE A 77 -25.82 -7.06 19.15
C ILE A 77 -26.23 -6.91 17.68
N LEU A 78 -27.52 -7.06 17.37
CA LEU A 78 -28.03 -6.91 16.01
C LEU A 78 -27.88 -5.48 15.50
N ASP A 79 -28.20 -4.47 16.32
CA ASP A 79 -28.01 -3.07 15.95
C ASP A 79 -26.53 -2.75 15.77
N ASN A 80 -25.66 -3.33 16.60
CA ASN A 80 -24.22 -3.21 16.41
C ASN A 80 -23.76 -3.83 15.09
N PHE A 81 -24.26 -5.01 14.72
CA PHE A 81 -23.91 -5.61 13.43
C PHE A 81 -24.38 -4.75 12.25
N ASN A 82 -25.53 -4.09 12.35
CA ASN A 82 -26.00 -3.18 11.31
C ASN A 82 -25.07 -1.97 11.18
N LYS A 83 -24.66 -1.36 12.30
CA LYS A 83 -23.66 -0.27 12.28
C LYS A 83 -22.30 -0.70 11.75
N VAL A 84 -21.88 -1.94 12.01
CA VAL A 84 -20.66 -2.50 11.44
C VAL A 84 -20.81 -2.72 9.94
N ASP A 85 -21.98 -3.10 9.44
CA ASP A 85 -22.25 -3.18 8.00
C ASP A 85 -22.14 -1.80 7.35
N ASP A 86 -22.74 -0.76 7.93
CA ASP A 86 -22.63 0.62 7.42
C ASP A 86 -21.16 1.09 7.38
N ALA A 87 -20.37 0.74 8.40
CA ALA A 87 -18.95 1.03 8.47
C ALA A 87 -18.12 0.24 7.44
N ILE A 88 -18.51 -1.01 7.15
CA ILE A 88 -17.92 -1.82 6.07
C ILE A 88 -18.20 -1.17 4.72
N ASP A 89 -19.43 -0.71 4.50
CA ASP A 89 -19.83 -0.07 3.25
C ASP A 89 -19.06 1.23 3.01
N THR A 90 -18.85 2.02 4.06
CA THR A 90 -18.03 3.23 4.02
C THR A 90 -16.57 2.93 3.64
N ASN A 91 -15.96 1.89 4.23
CA ASN A 91 -14.60 1.47 3.88
C ASN A 91 -14.52 0.90 2.45
N ALA A 92 -15.59 0.23 2.00
CA ALA A 92 -15.65 -0.33 0.66
C ALA A 92 -15.68 0.77 -0.41
N ASP A 93 -16.23 1.94 -0.13
CA ASP A 93 -16.19 3.07 -1.07
C ASP A 93 -14.74 3.50 -1.38
N ILE A 94 -13.82 3.39 -0.41
CA ILE A 94 -12.38 3.62 -0.64
C ILE A 94 -11.80 2.51 -1.54
N ALA A 95 -12.12 1.25 -1.26
CA ALA A 95 -11.66 0.12 -2.09
C ALA A 95 -12.17 0.23 -3.54
N ASP A 96 -13.42 0.63 -3.71
CA ASP A 96 -14.04 0.85 -5.02
C ASP A 96 -13.38 2.02 -5.77
N ALA A 97 -13.00 3.10 -5.06
CA ALA A 97 -12.28 4.23 -5.66
C ALA A 97 -10.86 3.85 -6.11
N ILE A 98 -10.13 3.09 -5.28
CA ILE A 98 -8.80 2.56 -5.64
C ILE A 98 -8.90 1.64 -6.87
N LEU A 99 -9.89 0.74 -6.88
CA LEU A 99 -10.13 -0.16 -8.01
C LEU A 99 -10.46 0.63 -9.27
N ALA A 100 -11.39 1.59 -9.21
CA ALA A 100 -11.81 2.37 -10.37
C ALA A 100 -10.62 3.12 -11.01
N LEU A 101 -9.81 3.79 -10.17
CA LEU A 101 -8.60 4.46 -10.62
C LEU A 101 -7.59 3.48 -11.24
N GLY A 102 -7.39 2.34 -10.60
CA GLY A 102 -6.48 1.30 -11.08
C GLY A 102 -6.91 0.76 -12.44
N LEU A 103 -8.18 0.39 -12.61
CA LEU A 103 -8.67 -0.10 -13.90
C LEU A 103 -8.53 0.95 -15.00
N GLN A 104 -8.84 2.21 -14.71
CA GLN A 104 -8.64 3.32 -15.65
C GLN A 104 -7.17 3.45 -16.06
N SER A 105 -6.28 3.46 -15.07
CA SER A 105 -4.83 3.60 -15.23
C SER A 105 -4.21 2.52 -16.12
N PHE A 106 -4.76 1.31 -16.06
CA PHE A 106 -4.28 0.15 -16.81
C PHE A 106 -5.13 -0.17 -18.06
N GLY A 107 -6.10 0.69 -18.40
CA GLY A 107 -6.95 0.51 -19.59
C GLY A 107 -7.87 -0.73 -19.53
N LEU A 108 -8.21 -1.20 -18.33
CA LEU A 108 -9.01 -2.40 -18.12
C LEU A 108 -10.50 -2.06 -17.98
N SER A 109 -11.36 -2.93 -18.52
CA SER A 109 -12.81 -2.83 -18.32
C SER A 109 -13.19 -3.29 -16.90
N ALA A 110 -14.14 -2.60 -16.27
CA ALA A 110 -14.77 -3.05 -15.02
C ALA A 110 -15.48 -4.40 -15.16
N ASN A 111 -15.96 -4.71 -16.37
CA ASN A 111 -16.57 -5.98 -16.73
C ASN A 111 -15.76 -6.58 -17.89
N PRO A 112 -14.65 -7.27 -17.60
CA PRO A 112 -13.82 -7.86 -18.64
C PRO A 112 -14.52 -9.07 -19.30
N ASP A 113 -14.15 -9.38 -20.54
CA ASP A 113 -14.60 -10.59 -21.21
C ASP A 113 -13.98 -11.81 -20.53
N SER A 114 -14.82 -12.70 -19.97
CA SER A 114 -14.38 -13.92 -19.31
C SER A 114 -13.55 -14.86 -20.19
N THR A 115 -13.65 -14.71 -21.52
CA THR A 115 -12.93 -15.55 -22.49
C THR A 115 -11.52 -15.06 -22.82
N ASP A 116 -11.18 -13.81 -22.44
CA ASP A 116 -9.85 -13.24 -22.66
C ASP A 116 -9.02 -13.25 -21.36
N PRO A 117 -8.14 -14.25 -21.15
CA PRO A 117 -7.32 -14.33 -19.95
C PRO A 117 -6.28 -13.21 -19.83
N THR A 118 -6.04 -12.44 -20.89
CA THR A 118 -5.10 -11.31 -20.86
C THR A 118 -5.73 -10.04 -20.28
N GLN A 119 -7.06 -9.99 -20.24
CA GLN A 119 -7.85 -8.85 -19.77
C GLN A 119 -8.76 -9.22 -18.58
N ASN A 120 -9.06 -10.50 -18.40
CA ASN A 120 -9.92 -10.98 -17.33
C ASN A 120 -9.20 -11.01 -15.99
N TRP A 121 -9.45 -9.98 -15.20
CA TRP A 121 -8.94 -9.85 -13.84
C TRP A 121 -9.90 -10.37 -12.77
N HIS A 122 -11.11 -10.84 -13.11
CA HIS A 122 -12.07 -11.35 -12.12
C HIS A 122 -11.68 -12.74 -11.60
N ASP A 123 -11.99 -12.99 -10.32
CA ASP A 123 -11.83 -14.29 -9.63
C ASP A 123 -10.38 -14.81 -9.60
N ILE A 124 -9.40 -13.90 -9.65
CA ILE A 124 -7.96 -14.17 -9.56
C ILE A 124 -7.46 -14.11 -8.11
N ALA A 125 -8.12 -13.34 -7.23
CA ALA A 125 -7.64 -13.10 -5.88
C ALA A 125 -7.74 -14.34 -4.99
N THR A 126 -6.66 -14.65 -4.26
CA THR A 126 -6.68 -15.63 -3.20
C THR A 126 -7.22 -15.04 -1.89
N SER A 127 -7.46 -15.87 -0.88
CA SER A 127 -7.80 -15.38 0.47
C SER A 127 -6.70 -14.51 1.08
N SER A 128 -5.43 -14.76 0.74
CA SER A 128 -4.30 -13.94 1.15
C SER A 128 -4.37 -12.55 0.52
N ASP A 129 -4.71 -12.46 -0.76
CA ASP A 129 -4.83 -11.18 -1.47
C ASP A 129 -6.01 -10.36 -0.93
N VAL A 130 -7.14 -11.01 -0.66
CA VAL A 130 -8.27 -10.36 0.03
C VAL A 130 -7.81 -9.81 1.39
N ASN A 131 -7.11 -10.60 2.21
CA ASN A 131 -6.62 -10.12 3.51
C ASN A 131 -5.62 -8.94 3.38
N LYS A 132 -4.83 -8.90 2.30
CA LYS A 132 -3.96 -7.75 1.99
C LYS A 132 -4.78 -6.51 1.64
N ALA A 133 -5.84 -6.62 0.84
CA ALA A 133 -6.75 -5.49 0.58
C ALA A 133 -7.37 -4.96 1.89
N HIS A 134 -7.83 -5.86 2.77
CA HIS A 134 -8.34 -5.49 4.10
C HIS A 134 -7.32 -4.72 4.94
N SER A 135 -6.10 -5.22 4.98
CA SER A 135 -5.00 -4.58 5.72
C SER A 135 -4.60 -3.23 5.10
N THR A 136 -4.63 -3.12 3.78
CA THR A 136 -4.31 -1.91 3.03
C THR A 136 -5.33 -0.80 3.30
N ILE A 137 -6.63 -1.10 3.28
CA ILE A 137 -7.67 -0.13 3.63
C ILE A 137 -7.49 0.38 5.08
N ARG A 138 -7.13 -0.52 6.01
CA ARG A 138 -6.86 -0.11 7.39
C ARG A 138 -5.58 0.73 7.52
N GLN A 139 -4.57 0.51 6.68
CA GLN A 139 -3.28 1.21 6.71
C GLN A 139 -3.42 2.72 6.54
N PHE A 140 -4.48 3.20 5.87
CA PHE A 140 -4.80 4.62 5.77
C PHE A 140 -4.95 5.31 7.14
N TYR A 141 -5.36 4.58 8.18
CA TYR A 141 -5.38 5.13 9.53
C TYR A 141 -4.00 5.60 9.97
N ARG A 142 -2.97 4.75 9.83
CA ARG A 142 -1.61 5.10 10.21
C ARG A 142 -1.05 6.21 9.34
N ASP A 143 -1.17 6.08 8.03
CA ASP A 143 -0.42 6.93 7.10
C ASP A 143 -1.13 8.24 6.77
N TRP A 144 -2.46 8.29 6.83
CA TRP A 144 -3.24 9.40 6.25
C TRP A 144 -4.41 9.87 7.12
N SER A 145 -4.53 9.43 8.37
CA SER A 145 -5.47 10.03 9.34
C SER A 145 -4.76 10.94 10.33
N ALA A 146 -5.50 11.88 10.92
CA ALA A 146 -4.96 12.75 11.96
C ALA A 146 -4.68 11.92 13.23
N GLU A 147 -5.51 10.92 13.50
CA GLU A 147 -5.43 10.01 14.63
C GLU A 147 -4.23 9.05 14.55
N GLY A 148 -3.71 8.80 13.34
CA GLY A 148 -2.46 8.07 13.13
C GLY A 148 -1.20 8.89 13.44
N ARG A 149 -1.31 10.21 13.65
CA ARG A 149 -0.16 11.11 13.88
C ARG A 149 0.74 10.66 15.04
N PRO A 150 0.25 10.28 16.23
CA PRO A 150 1.13 9.86 17.32
C PRO A 150 1.99 8.64 16.97
N GLU A 151 1.47 7.73 16.15
CA GLU A 151 2.25 6.58 15.66
C GLU A 151 3.31 7.01 14.64
N ARG A 152 2.95 7.93 13.75
CA ARG A 152 3.91 8.53 12.80
C ARG A 152 5.00 9.32 13.50
N GLU A 153 4.71 10.05 14.57
CA GLU A 153 5.72 10.80 15.33
C GLU A 153 6.80 9.87 15.93
N VAL A 154 6.40 8.70 16.41
CA VAL A 154 7.37 7.73 16.96
C VAL A 154 8.16 7.03 15.85
N CYS A 155 7.60 6.88 14.65
CA CYS A 155 8.21 6.10 13.57
C CYS A 155 8.97 6.93 12.52
N TYR A 156 8.43 8.09 12.15
CA TYR A 156 8.88 8.92 11.03
C TYR A 156 9.69 10.13 11.48
N ASP A 157 9.34 10.76 12.60
CA ASP A 157 10.09 11.93 13.07
C ASP A 157 11.57 11.59 13.38
N PRO A 158 11.93 10.41 13.94
CA PRO A 158 13.34 10.04 14.09
C PRO A 158 14.10 9.97 12.76
N VAL A 159 13.42 9.57 11.66
CA VAL A 159 14.01 9.54 10.32
C VAL A 159 14.26 10.96 9.83
N LEU A 160 13.25 11.83 9.92
CA LEU A 160 13.37 13.23 9.51
C LEU A 160 14.42 13.98 10.33
N GLN A 161 14.51 13.69 11.64
CA GLN A 161 15.53 14.26 12.51
C GLN A 161 16.93 13.84 12.08
N ALA A 162 17.17 12.54 11.86
CA ALA A 162 18.48 12.05 11.44
C ALA A 162 18.90 12.61 10.06
N LEU A 163 17.97 12.71 9.11
CA LEU A 163 18.22 13.36 7.82
C LEU A 163 18.59 14.84 7.99
N ASN A 164 17.91 15.55 8.89
CA ASN A 164 18.19 16.96 9.16
C ASN A 164 19.53 17.14 9.89
N GLU A 165 19.85 16.30 10.86
CA GLU A 165 21.14 16.35 11.57
C GLU A 165 22.33 16.13 10.61
N GLU A 166 22.21 15.17 9.69
CA GLU A 166 23.29 14.82 8.76
C GLU A 166 23.39 15.80 7.57
N PHE A 167 22.26 16.13 6.94
CA PHE A 167 22.27 16.75 5.61
C PHE A 167 21.78 18.20 5.56
N LYS A 168 21.32 18.79 6.67
CA LYS A 168 20.75 20.16 6.68
C LYS A 168 21.67 21.20 6.04
N ILE A 169 22.96 21.20 6.37
CA ILE A 169 23.90 22.20 5.86
C ILE A 169 24.04 22.06 4.33
N ARG A 170 24.20 20.82 3.84
CA ARG A 170 24.32 20.52 2.40
C ARG A 170 23.05 20.91 1.65
N ARG A 171 21.89 20.48 2.15
CA ARG A 171 20.56 20.83 1.60
C ARG A 171 20.34 22.35 1.57
N ASP A 172 20.61 23.05 2.67
CA ASP A 172 20.39 24.50 2.78
C ASP A 172 21.34 25.29 1.85
N ASN A 173 22.50 24.71 1.49
CA ASN A 173 23.44 25.27 0.51
C ASN A 173 23.07 24.99 -0.95
N GLY A 174 21.93 24.35 -1.21
CA GLY A 174 21.45 24.08 -2.57
C GLY A 174 21.62 22.64 -3.04
N GLU A 175 22.36 21.80 -2.32
CA GLU A 175 22.62 20.42 -2.75
C GLU A 175 21.35 19.56 -2.77
N GLU A 176 21.23 18.72 -3.80
CA GLU A 176 20.20 17.69 -3.90
C GLU A 176 20.63 16.47 -3.09
N ILE A 177 19.80 16.09 -2.11
CA ILE A 177 20.07 14.97 -1.21
C ILE A 177 19.04 13.91 -1.51
N ARG A 178 19.50 12.79 -2.07
CA ARG A 178 18.63 11.69 -2.52
C ARG A 178 18.43 10.66 -1.41
N VAL A 179 17.17 10.37 -1.10
CA VAL A 179 16.75 9.47 -0.03
C VAL A 179 15.89 8.35 -0.62
N LEU A 180 16.32 7.10 -0.42
CA LEU A 180 15.56 5.92 -0.79
C LEU A 180 14.74 5.40 0.39
N VAL A 181 13.47 5.08 0.16
CA VAL A 181 12.53 4.56 1.17
C VAL A 181 12.00 3.19 0.73
N PRO A 182 12.69 2.08 1.04
CA PRO A 182 12.21 0.73 0.75
C PRO A 182 10.99 0.36 1.60
N GLY A 183 10.01 -0.32 1.00
CA GLY A 183 8.75 -0.67 1.66
C GLY A 183 7.93 0.57 2.00
N ALA A 184 7.74 1.45 1.02
CA ALA A 184 7.13 2.76 1.23
C ALA A 184 5.65 2.71 1.64
N GLY A 185 4.96 1.57 1.48
CA GLY A 185 3.56 1.41 1.85
C GLY A 185 2.67 2.43 1.12
N LEU A 186 1.91 3.23 1.89
CA LEU A 186 1.04 4.27 1.32
C LEU A 186 1.76 5.58 1.02
N GLY A 187 3.09 5.62 1.12
CA GLY A 187 3.93 6.74 0.68
C GLY A 187 3.96 7.94 1.61
N ARG A 188 3.40 7.87 2.82
CA ARG A 188 3.38 9.01 3.75
C ARG A 188 4.79 9.48 4.13
N LEU A 189 5.70 8.56 4.44
CA LEU A 189 7.08 8.94 4.79
C LEU A 189 7.82 9.58 3.60
N VAL A 190 7.61 9.06 2.38
CA VAL A 190 8.17 9.63 1.15
C VAL A 190 7.68 11.07 0.97
N PHE A 191 6.38 11.30 1.17
CA PHE A 191 5.77 12.63 1.15
C PHE A 191 6.38 13.56 2.21
N GLU A 192 6.52 13.12 3.46
CA GLU A 192 7.10 13.94 4.53
C GLU A 192 8.59 14.30 4.28
N ILE A 193 9.38 13.37 3.75
CA ILE A 193 10.78 13.60 3.36
C ILE A 193 10.87 14.63 2.22
N CYS A 194 10.00 14.50 1.20
CA CYS A 194 9.88 15.48 0.12
C CYS A 194 9.51 16.87 0.65
N MET A 195 8.51 16.96 1.53
CA MET A 195 8.11 18.21 2.18
C MET A 195 9.23 18.81 3.04
N ALA A 196 10.15 18.01 3.56
CA ALA A 196 11.34 18.45 4.29
C ALA A 196 12.49 18.93 3.37
N GLY A 197 12.30 18.93 2.05
CA GLY A 197 13.21 19.48 1.06
C GLY A 197 14.27 18.50 0.54
N TYR A 198 14.03 17.20 0.69
CA TYR A 198 14.89 16.11 0.23
C TYR A 198 14.26 15.37 -0.95
N ASP A 199 15.07 14.92 -1.91
CA ASP A 199 14.55 14.13 -3.03
C ASP A 199 14.27 12.71 -2.56
N ALA A 200 13.00 12.33 -2.51
CA ALA A 200 12.53 11.07 -1.94
C ALA A 200 12.05 10.12 -3.02
N GLU A 201 12.65 8.94 -3.06
CA GLU A 201 12.20 7.83 -3.90
C GLU A 201 11.65 6.73 -2.99
N GLY A 202 10.35 6.47 -3.08
CA GLY A 202 9.74 5.30 -2.47
C GLY A 202 9.94 4.05 -3.32
N ASN A 203 10.08 2.89 -2.69
CA ASN A 203 10.01 1.61 -3.37
C ASN A 203 8.97 0.71 -2.71
N GLU A 204 8.13 0.08 -3.52
CA GLU A 204 7.09 -0.84 -3.07
C GLU A 204 6.91 -1.97 -4.09
N ILE A 205 6.65 -3.17 -3.59
CA ILE A 205 6.44 -4.38 -4.41
C ILE A 205 4.96 -4.79 -4.47
N SER A 206 4.17 -4.40 -3.47
CA SER A 206 2.78 -4.78 -3.37
C SER A 206 1.89 -3.88 -4.24
N TYR A 207 1.26 -4.46 -5.26
CA TYR A 207 0.22 -3.76 -6.04
C TYR A 207 -0.91 -3.18 -5.19
N HIS A 208 -1.24 -3.82 -4.05
CA HIS A 208 -2.25 -3.27 -3.14
C HIS A 208 -1.83 -1.90 -2.60
N GLN A 209 -0.56 -1.79 -2.18
CA GLN A 209 0.01 -0.56 -1.63
C GLN A 209 0.29 0.47 -2.75
N LEU A 210 0.76 0.03 -3.90
CA LEU A 210 1.00 0.88 -5.07
C LEU A 210 -0.30 1.54 -5.58
N LEU A 211 -1.37 0.76 -5.76
CA LEU A 211 -2.67 1.30 -6.18
C LEU A 211 -3.25 2.26 -5.12
N ALA A 212 -3.19 1.87 -3.84
CA ALA A 212 -3.71 2.67 -2.74
C ALA A 212 -2.90 3.98 -2.51
N SER A 213 -1.57 3.91 -2.63
CA SER A 213 -0.68 5.07 -2.53
C SER A 213 -0.91 6.05 -3.69
N SER A 214 -1.02 5.54 -4.93
CA SER A 214 -1.32 6.37 -6.10
C SER A 214 -2.65 7.11 -5.93
N TRP A 215 -3.69 6.42 -5.44
CA TRP A 215 -4.98 7.04 -5.17
C TRP A 215 -4.88 8.21 -4.17
N VAL A 216 -4.27 8.00 -3.00
CA VAL A 216 -4.20 9.05 -1.97
C VAL A 216 -3.24 10.19 -2.30
N LEU A 217 -2.13 9.88 -2.98
CA LEU A 217 -1.12 10.86 -3.35
C LEU A 217 -1.57 11.77 -4.49
N ASN A 218 -2.33 11.23 -5.44
CA ASN A 218 -2.57 11.91 -6.72
C ASN A 218 -4.05 12.18 -7.05
N HIS A 219 -5.00 11.48 -6.43
CA HIS A 219 -6.40 11.45 -6.89
C HIS A 219 -7.47 11.68 -5.81
N THR A 220 -7.08 12.06 -4.58
CA THR A 220 -8.07 12.45 -3.57
C THR A 220 -8.52 13.90 -3.76
N ASP A 221 -9.74 14.22 -3.34
CA ASP A 221 -10.38 15.52 -3.63
C ASP A 221 -9.93 16.67 -2.71
N GLY A 222 -9.11 16.37 -1.71
CA GLY A 222 -8.70 17.31 -0.69
C GLY A 222 -8.64 16.71 0.71
N PRO A 223 -8.31 17.52 1.73
CA PRO A 223 -8.15 17.04 3.08
C PRO A 223 -9.50 16.64 3.68
N ALA A 224 -9.50 15.56 4.47
CA ALA A 224 -10.65 15.04 5.22
C ALA A 224 -11.91 14.80 4.36
N LYS A 225 -11.73 14.26 3.14
CA LYS A 225 -12.82 14.00 2.18
C LYS A 225 -13.36 12.58 2.20
N HIS A 226 -12.60 11.63 2.71
CA HIS A 226 -12.96 10.22 2.71
C HIS A 226 -13.07 9.72 4.15
N ALA A 227 -14.21 9.10 4.48
CA ALA A 227 -14.43 8.51 5.79
C ALA A 227 -13.83 7.10 5.86
N LEU A 228 -13.25 6.74 7.01
CA LEU A 228 -12.66 5.44 7.27
C LEU A 228 -13.06 4.94 8.66
N HIS A 229 -13.48 3.68 8.76
CA HIS A 229 -13.70 2.96 10.00
C HIS A 229 -12.64 1.87 10.19
N PRO A 230 -11.45 2.20 10.72
CA PRO A 230 -10.29 1.30 10.73
C PRO A 230 -10.48 0.10 11.65
N PHE A 231 -11.39 0.19 12.63
CA PHE A 231 -11.59 -0.84 13.64
C PHE A 231 -12.87 -1.66 13.46
N ALA A 232 -13.67 -1.39 12.42
CA ALA A 232 -14.99 -2.00 12.22
C ALA A 232 -14.94 -3.54 12.20
N LEU A 233 -13.89 -4.10 11.60
CA LEU A 233 -13.74 -5.55 11.42
C LEU A 233 -13.28 -6.29 12.69
N HIS A 234 -12.82 -5.56 13.72
CA HIS A 234 -12.29 -6.14 14.95
C HIS A 234 -13.39 -6.33 16.02
N PHE A 235 -13.44 -7.51 16.62
CA PHE A 235 -14.43 -7.88 17.65
C PHE A 235 -13.81 -8.30 18.99
N SER A 236 -12.49 -8.31 19.07
CA SER A 236 -11.72 -8.67 20.27
C SER A 236 -11.05 -7.43 20.85
N ASN A 237 -10.80 -7.43 22.17
CA ASN A 237 -10.11 -6.35 22.88
C ASN A 237 -10.73 -4.95 22.69
N LEU A 238 -12.06 -4.89 22.51
CA LEU A 238 -12.80 -3.64 22.38
C LEU A 238 -13.14 -3.08 23.75
N GLN A 239 -12.78 -1.83 24.00
CA GLN A 239 -13.21 -1.11 25.19
C GLN A 239 -14.68 -0.69 25.09
N SER A 240 -15.16 -0.35 23.89
CA SER A 240 -16.55 0.02 23.64
C SER A 240 -16.94 -0.17 22.18
N ARG A 241 -18.26 -0.14 21.88
CA ARG A 241 -18.75 -0.11 20.49
C ARG A 241 -18.48 1.22 19.79
N ALA A 242 -18.44 2.32 20.54
CA ALA A 242 -18.03 3.61 20.01
C ALA A 242 -16.59 3.56 19.49
N GLN A 243 -15.68 2.87 20.20
CA GLN A 243 -14.31 2.64 19.74
C GLN A 243 -14.28 1.76 18.48
N GLN A 244 -15.03 0.65 18.45
CA GLN A 244 -15.10 -0.21 17.28
C GLN A 244 -15.57 0.54 16.02
N LEU A 245 -16.55 1.42 16.19
CA LEU A 245 -17.21 2.16 15.12
C LEU A 245 -16.60 3.56 14.90
N GLN A 246 -15.43 3.84 15.49
CA GLN A 246 -14.77 5.13 15.32
C GLN A 246 -14.59 5.41 13.82
N GLN A 247 -15.06 6.58 13.39
CA GLN A 247 -14.83 7.13 12.07
C GLN A 247 -13.67 8.12 12.15
N VAL A 248 -12.74 8.03 11.20
CA VAL A 248 -11.69 9.02 10.95
C VAL A 248 -11.83 9.56 9.53
N MET A 249 -11.20 10.69 9.24
CA MET A 249 -11.23 11.31 7.92
C MET A 249 -9.83 11.31 7.30
N ILE A 250 -9.74 10.96 6.02
CA ILE A 250 -8.49 10.90 5.25
C ILE A 250 -8.60 11.64 3.90
N PRO A 251 -7.48 12.08 3.33
CA PRO A 251 -6.20 12.28 4.01
C PRO A 251 -6.27 13.46 5.00
N ASP A 252 -5.55 13.40 6.12
CA ASP A 252 -5.42 14.50 7.08
C ASP A 252 -4.70 15.71 6.49
N VAL A 253 -3.68 15.42 5.66
CA VAL A 253 -2.97 16.40 4.84
C VAL A 253 -3.11 15.96 3.39
N HIS A 254 -3.72 16.81 2.57
CA HIS A 254 -3.82 16.53 1.13
C HIS A 254 -2.50 16.83 0.43
N PRO A 255 -1.84 15.85 -0.22
CA PRO A 255 -0.48 16.01 -0.75
C PRO A 255 -0.34 17.15 -1.75
N GLY A 256 -1.22 17.21 -2.76
CA GLY A 256 -1.18 18.26 -3.79
C GLY A 256 -1.39 19.67 -3.23
N PHE A 257 -2.27 19.82 -2.22
CA PHE A 257 -2.51 21.14 -1.60
C PHE A 257 -1.32 21.58 -0.75
N ALA A 258 -0.76 20.66 0.04
CA ALA A 258 0.40 20.94 0.87
C ALA A 258 1.63 21.32 0.03
N MET A 259 1.86 20.62 -1.08
CA MET A 259 2.94 20.95 -2.03
C MET A 259 2.70 22.32 -2.69
N GLN A 260 1.48 22.62 -3.12
CA GLN A 260 1.16 23.93 -3.71
C GLN A 260 1.34 25.07 -2.70
N GLU A 261 0.92 24.88 -1.45
CA GLU A 261 1.11 25.86 -0.37
C GLU A 261 2.61 26.08 -0.11
N ALA A 262 3.39 25.01 0.05
CA ALA A 262 4.84 25.09 0.24
C ALA A 262 5.52 25.85 -0.92
N ALA A 263 5.17 25.54 -2.17
CA ALA A 263 5.68 26.25 -3.33
C ALA A 263 5.31 27.75 -3.30
N SER A 264 4.09 28.10 -2.91
CA SER A 264 3.62 29.49 -2.83
C SER A 264 4.36 30.33 -1.77
N THR A 265 4.85 29.66 -0.71
CA THR A 265 5.62 30.29 0.37
C THR A 265 7.13 30.32 0.11
N GLY A 266 7.59 29.81 -1.05
CA GLY A 266 9.00 29.70 -1.39
C GLY A 266 9.76 28.64 -0.55
N ARG A 267 9.04 27.73 0.12
CA ARG A 267 9.66 26.60 0.82
C ARG A 267 10.25 25.64 -0.21
N ARG A 268 11.51 25.25 -0.02
CA ARG A 268 12.15 24.21 -0.84
C ARG A 268 11.43 22.89 -0.65
N LEU A 269 11.00 22.29 -1.76
CA LEU A 269 10.51 20.92 -1.85
C LEU A 269 11.56 20.07 -2.54
N GLY A 270 11.63 18.79 -2.17
CA GLY A 270 12.35 17.81 -2.95
C GLY A 270 11.51 17.25 -4.09
N ALA A 271 12.13 16.44 -4.95
CA ALA A 271 11.42 15.56 -5.86
C ALA A 271 10.78 14.40 -5.10
N MET A 272 9.63 13.91 -5.57
CA MET A 272 8.97 12.72 -5.04
C MET A 272 8.71 11.74 -6.18
N SER A 273 9.12 10.49 -6.00
CA SER A 273 8.88 9.39 -6.94
C SER A 273 8.57 8.09 -6.20
N MET A 274 8.01 7.11 -6.93
CA MET A 274 7.71 5.78 -6.43
C MET A 274 8.09 4.74 -7.48
N SER A 275 8.88 3.73 -7.08
CA SER A 275 9.36 2.64 -7.93
C SER A 275 8.64 1.34 -7.56
N ALA A 276 7.91 0.76 -8.53
CA ALA A 276 7.19 -0.50 -8.40
C ALA A 276 8.09 -1.70 -8.76
N ALA A 277 8.76 -2.30 -7.79
CA ALA A 277 9.67 -3.44 -8.00
C ALA A 277 10.11 -4.09 -6.69
N ASP A 278 10.66 -5.31 -6.78
CA ASP A 278 11.44 -5.90 -5.68
C ASP A 278 12.68 -5.05 -5.36
N PHE A 279 12.83 -4.68 -4.09
CA PHE A 279 13.93 -3.86 -3.59
C PHE A 279 15.31 -4.42 -3.97
N THR A 280 15.52 -5.72 -3.75
CA THR A 280 16.83 -6.33 -3.99
C THR A 280 17.12 -6.48 -5.48
N VAL A 281 16.10 -6.70 -6.31
CA VAL A 281 16.25 -6.82 -7.76
C VAL A 281 16.57 -5.46 -8.39
N LEU A 282 15.82 -4.41 -8.02
CA LEU A 282 16.00 -3.08 -8.62
C LEU A 282 17.29 -2.42 -8.13
N TYR A 283 17.52 -2.39 -6.82
CA TYR A 283 18.58 -1.57 -6.25
C TYR A 283 19.95 -2.26 -6.16
N THR A 284 20.08 -3.50 -6.64
CA THR A 284 21.41 -4.10 -6.93
C THR A 284 21.86 -3.90 -8.37
N GLN A 285 21.03 -3.27 -9.22
CA GLN A 285 21.44 -2.97 -10.59
C GLN A 285 22.60 -1.96 -10.60
N PRO A 286 23.48 -2.00 -11.63
CA PRO A 286 24.62 -1.08 -11.73
C PRO A 286 24.22 0.40 -11.73
N SER A 287 23.06 0.74 -12.31
CA SER A 287 22.51 2.10 -12.34
C SER A 287 22.23 2.68 -10.96
N ASN A 288 22.00 1.82 -9.96
CA ASN A 288 21.68 2.20 -8.59
C ASN A 288 22.89 2.16 -7.64
N HIS A 289 24.08 1.77 -8.12
CA HIS A 289 25.29 1.74 -7.30
C HIS A 289 25.70 3.14 -6.83
N GLU A 290 25.84 3.33 -5.52
CA GLU A 290 26.28 4.59 -4.89
C GLU A 290 25.47 5.83 -5.34
N THR A 291 24.14 5.69 -5.45
CA THR A 291 23.25 6.73 -5.99
C THR A 291 22.53 7.55 -4.92
N PHE A 292 22.33 7.00 -3.73
CA PHE A 292 21.55 7.63 -2.67
C PHE A 292 22.45 8.15 -1.55
N ASP A 293 22.16 9.35 -1.04
CA ASP A 293 22.81 9.91 0.15
C ASP A 293 22.31 9.22 1.42
N ALA A 294 21.04 8.79 1.43
CA ALA A 294 20.47 8.02 2.53
C ALA A 294 19.52 6.92 2.07
N VAL A 295 19.41 5.87 2.88
CA VAL A 295 18.38 4.83 2.77
C VAL A 295 17.65 4.75 4.11
N THR A 296 16.32 4.80 4.09
CA THR A 296 15.50 4.81 5.32
C THR A 296 14.52 3.64 5.32
N THR A 297 14.70 2.70 6.24
CA THR A 297 13.87 1.50 6.36
C THR A 297 12.98 1.61 7.60
N VAL A 298 11.66 1.72 7.41
CA VAL A 298 10.69 1.82 8.52
C VAL A 298 9.72 0.64 8.49
N PHE A 299 9.79 -0.26 9.47
CA PHE A 299 9.02 -1.52 9.51
C PHE A 299 9.20 -2.38 8.24
N PHE A 300 10.45 -2.44 7.75
CA PHE A 300 10.77 -3.09 6.46
C PHE A 300 11.76 -4.26 6.59
N ILE A 301 12.81 -4.16 7.40
CA ILE A 301 13.90 -5.15 7.35
C ILE A 301 13.48 -6.56 7.78
N ASP A 302 12.43 -6.66 8.58
CA ASP A 302 11.84 -7.92 9.03
C ASP A 302 10.91 -8.58 8.00
N THR A 303 10.68 -7.91 6.86
CA THR A 303 10.06 -8.48 5.66
C THR A 303 11.04 -9.33 4.83
N ALA A 304 12.34 -9.30 5.15
CA ALA A 304 13.36 -9.97 4.35
C ALA A 304 13.29 -11.50 4.50
N PRO A 305 13.23 -12.28 3.41
CA PRO A 305 13.50 -13.72 3.47
C PRO A 305 14.98 -14.00 3.79
N ASN A 306 15.86 -13.06 3.43
CA ASN A 306 17.26 -13.07 3.79
C ASN A 306 17.70 -11.63 4.09
N LEU A 307 17.82 -11.30 5.38
CA LEU A 307 18.23 -9.98 5.86
C LEU A 307 19.58 -9.53 5.27
N ILE A 308 20.52 -10.45 5.07
CA ILE A 308 21.85 -10.11 4.56
C ILE A 308 21.75 -9.52 3.16
N ARG A 309 20.84 -10.02 2.31
CA ARG A 309 20.62 -9.44 0.98
C ARG A 309 20.07 -8.02 1.04
N TYR A 310 19.24 -7.71 2.03
CA TYR A 310 18.78 -6.32 2.24
C TYR A 310 19.96 -5.43 2.64
N ILE A 311 20.80 -5.87 3.58
CA ILE A 311 21.99 -5.11 3.99
C ILE A 311 22.95 -4.88 2.81
N GLU A 312 23.20 -5.89 1.99
CA GLU A 312 24.02 -5.79 0.78
C GLU A 312 23.43 -4.80 -0.24
N THR A 313 22.10 -4.86 -0.47
CA THR A 313 21.40 -3.94 -1.37
C THR A 313 21.46 -2.50 -0.87
N ILE A 314 21.25 -2.28 0.44
CA ILE A 314 21.38 -0.97 1.09
C ILE A 314 22.80 -0.44 0.90
N ARG A 315 23.81 -1.27 1.17
CA ARG A 315 25.22 -0.88 1.02
C ARG A 315 25.59 -0.55 -0.43
N HIS A 316 25.08 -1.32 -1.39
CA HIS A 316 25.27 -1.07 -2.82
C HIS A 316 24.65 0.26 -3.24
N SER A 317 23.47 0.58 -2.73
CA SER A 317 22.71 1.79 -3.08
C SER A 317 23.31 3.09 -2.52
N LEU A 318 23.92 3.01 -1.34
CA LEU A 318 24.46 4.16 -0.62
C LEU A 318 25.77 4.67 -1.21
N LYS A 319 25.86 5.98 -1.44
CA LYS A 319 27.11 6.70 -1.69
C LYS A 319 28.15 6.42 -0.59
N PRO A 320 29.45 6.61 -0.85
CA PRO A 320 30.45 6.60 0.20
C PRO A 320 30.09 7.59 1.32
N ASN A 321 30.13 7.12 2.57
CA ASN A 321 29.66 7.86 3.76
C ASN A 321 28.15 8.19 3.78
N GLY A 322 27.35 7.51 2.95
CA GLY A 322 25.89 7.62 2.99
C GLY A 322 25.30 7.04 4.28
N LEU A 323 24.10 7.49 4.62
CA LEU A 323 23.44 7.19 5.89
C LEU A 323 22.36 6.10 5.71
N TRP A 324 22.42 5.03 6.50
CA TRP A 324 21.30 4.11 6.66
C TRP A 324 20.57 4.40 7.98
N ILE A 325 19.27 4.72 7.88
CA ILE A 325 18.38 4.92 9.04
C ILE A 325 17.39 3.75 9.10
N ASN A 326 17.30 3.06 10.23
CA ASN A 326 16.36 1.95 10.42
C ASN A 326 15.49 2.16 11.67
N VAL A 327 14.17 2.04 11.51
CA VAL A 327 13.18 2.12 12.59
C VAL A 327 12.17 0.98 12.46
N GLY A 328 12.12 0.06 13.41
CA GLY A 328 11.12 -1.00 13.39
C GLY A 328 11.47 -2.18 14.29
N PRO A 329 10.51 -3.11 14.46
CA PRO A 329 10.74 -4.35 15.18
C PRO A 329 11.57 -5.34 14.33
N LEU A 330 11.76 -6.54 14.87
CA LEU A 330 12.27 -7.71 14.16
C LEU A 330 11.22 -8.82 14.18
N LEU A 331 10.02 -8.53 13.64
CA LEU A 331 8.94 -9.50 13.52
C LEU A 331 9.06 -10.20 12.16
N TRP A 332 9.89 -11.24 12.10
CA TRP A 332 10.24 -11.92 10.86
C TRP A 332 9.02 -12.51 10.16
N HIS A 333 8.71 -11.99 8.97
CA HIS A 333 7.50 -12.34 8.21
C HIS A 333 7.41 -13.82 7.84
N PHE A 334 8.52 -14.54 7.85
CA PHE A 334 8.63 -15.95 7.46
C PHE A 334 8.90 -16.92 8.62
N ASP A 335 8.85 -16.47 9.88
CA ASP A 335 9.16 -17.31 11.07
C ASP A 335 8.04 -18.32 11.37
N ASP A 336 6.78 -17.88 11.25
CA ASP A 336 5.61 -18.72 11.50
C ASP A 336 5.29 -19.60 10.28
N GLY A 337 5.95 -20.76 10.21
CA GLY A 337 5.71 -21.82 9.23
C GLY A 337 4.33 -22.48 9.30
N HIS A 338 3.23 -21.74 9.17
CA HIS A 338 1.88 -22.30 9.12
C HIS A 338 1.56 -22.95 7.75
N SER A 339 1.97 -24.21 7.67
CA SER A 339 1.35 -25.35 6.94
C SER A 339 1.47 -25.43 5.41
N ARG A 340 2.67 -25.78 4.97
CA ARG A 340 2.83 -26.92 4.07
C ARG A 340 2.36 -28.19 4.82
N LYS A 341 1.24 -28.79 4.37
CA LYS A 341 0.75 -30.19 4.52
C LYS A 341 -0.58 -30.41 5.26
N GLY A 342 -1.56 -30.85 4.46
CA GLY A 342 -2.78 -31.57 4.85
C GLY A 342 -3.39 -32.31 3.64
N SER A 343 -2.74 -33.39 3.21
CA SER A 343 -3.21 -34.51 2.35
C SER A 343 -4.02 -34.25 1.05
N GLY A 344 -3.39 -34.55 -0.10
CA GLY A 344 -4.06 -35.00 -1.32
C GLY A 344 -3.71 -34.23 -2.60
N SER A 345 -2.90 -34.85 -3.47
CA SER A 345 -2.55 -34.51 -4.86
C SER A 345 -1.81 -33.20 -5.17
N GLU A 346 -0.52 -33.38 -5.49
CA GLU A 346 0.32 -32.69 -6.48
C GLU A 346 0.15 -31.16 -6.65
N TYR A 347 0.99 -30.42 -5.93
CA TYR A 347 1.43 -29.09 -6.34
C TYR A 347 2.93 -29.14 -6.63
N GLU A 348 3.29 -29.27 -7.91
CA GLU A 348 4.58 -28.82 -8.43
C GLU A 348 4.49 -27.31 -8.68
N GLY A 349 4.86 -26.56 -7.65
CA GLY A 349 5.09 -25.10 -7.71
C GLY A 349 6.35 -24.80 -6.92
N GLY A 350 7.45 -25.45 -7.31
CA GLY A 350 8.77 -25.17 -6.77
C GLY A 350 9.34 -23.96 -7.46
N TRP A 351 9.39 -22.82 -6.77
CA TRP A 351 10.34 -21.77 -7.13
C TRP A 351 11.75 -22.35 -6.96
N ASP A 352 12.36 -22.68 -8.10
CA ASP A 352 13.70 -23.22 -8.16
C ASP A 352 14.71 -22.11 -7.85
N TRP A 353 15.31 -22.19 -6.67
CA TRP A 353 16.40 -21.31 -6.23
C TRP A 353 17.73 -21.58 -6.98
N ARG A 354 17.76 -22.47 -8.00
CA ARG A 354 18.95 -22.83 -8.78
C ARG A 354 19.01 -22.30 -10.21
N ALA A 355 18.16 -21.37 -10.61
CA ALA A 355 18.35 -20.62 -11.87
C ALA A 355 19.28 -19.40 -11.63
N GLY A 356 20.53 -19.69 -11.31
CA GLY A 356 21.58 -18.70 -11.07
C GLY A 356 22.93 -19.39 -11.04
N GLN A 357 23.30 -20.04 -12.13
CA GLN A 357 24.65 -20.59 -12.27
C GLN A 357 25.66 -19.45 -12.22
N CYS A 358 26.29 -19.36 -11.06
CA CYS A 358 27.49 -18.60 -10.78
C CYS A 358 28.59 -19.01 -11.76
N GLY A 359 28.84 -18.16 -12.76
CA GLY A 359 30.10 -18.15 -13.48
C GLY A 359 31.17 -17.61 -12.54
N VAL A 360 32.07 -18.49 -12.11
CA VAL A 360 33.30 -18.11 -11.40
C VAL A 360 34.11 -17.21 -12.32
N ILE A 361 34.24 -15.93 -11.98
CA ILE A 361 35.30 -15.07 -12.51
C ILE A 361 36.18 -14.69 -11.31
N ARG A 362 37.41 -15.20 -11.35
CA ARG A 362 38.50 -14.74 -10.50
C ARG A 362 39.00 -13.40 -11.04
N GLY A 363 39.20 -12.43 -10.16
CA GLY A 363 39.79 -11.13 -10.41
C GLY A 363 39.46 -10.18 -9.29
#